data_AF-A0A961T7T1-F1
#
_entry.id   AF-A0A961T7T1-F1
#
_cell.length_a   1.000
_cell.length_b   1.000
_cell.length_c   1.000
_cell.angle_alpha   90.00
_cell.angle_beta   90.00
_cell.angle_gamma   90.00
#
_symmetry.space_group_name_H-M   'P 1'
#
loop_
_entity.id
_entity.type
_entity.pdbx_description
1 polymer ?
#
loop_
_entity_poly.entity_id
_entity_poly.type
_entity_poly.pdbx_seq_one_letter_code
_entity_poly.pdbx_strand_id
1 'polypeptide(L)'
;MTEAVSRSRAGGRSARRAARTAPRFDMLPGLENTLPRCEIMNGSQLERIDRASMEILENIGVVFRDEIALADWKRAGAKVIGERVYLDRGLVRELVSTIPSDFTYHARDPLKNVRLGGRHAIFVPMTGAPYLRDLDDVRRNPLLADLAMFHKLSHMLPALHSSAHHIVEPYDHPISQRHLRITYSS
;
A
#
# COMPACT_ATOMS: atom_id res chain seq x y z
N MET A 1 27.30 66.48 9.57
CA MET A 1 26.80 65.51 10.56
C MET A 1 25.84 64.58 9.84
N THR A 2 26.24 63.33 9.66
CA THR A 2 25.47 62.29 8.94
C THR A 2 24.52 61.58 9.91
N GLU A 3 23.21 61.64 9.63
CA GLU A 3 22.17 60.92 10.36
C GLU A 3 22.27 59.41 10.11
N ALA A 4 22.44 58.64 11.19
CA ALA A 4 22.39 57.18 11.15
C ALA A 4 20.93 56.72 11.27
N VAL A 5 20.37 56.24 10.16
CA VAL A 5 19.06 55.58 10.14
C VAL A 5 19.17 54.24 10.87
N SER A 6 18.49 54.12 12.01
CA SER A 6 18.43 52.87 12.78
C SER A 6 17.53 51.85 12.06
N ARG A 7 18.15 50.87 11.40
CA ARG A 7 17.42 49.70 10.86
C ARG A 7 16.90 48.86 12.03
N SER A 8 15.61 48.97 12.33
CA SER A 8 14.96 48.07 13.28
C SER A 8 14.99 46.62 12.73
N ARG A 9 15.57 45.70 13.50
CA ARG A 9 15.58 44.25 13.21
C ARG A 9 14.22 43.63 13.58
N ALA A 10 13.14 44.05 12.92
CA ALA A 10 11.79 43.56 13.21
C ALA A 10 11.47 42.16 12.65
N GLY A 11 12.30 41.62 11.74
CA GLY A 11 12.01 40.36 11.02
C GLY A 11 12.36 39.06 11.74
N GLY A 12 13.19 39.09 12.80
CA GLY A 12 13.72 37.85 13.39
C GLY A 12 12.69 37.03 14.17
N ARG A 13 11.68 37.68 14.77
CA ARG A 13 10.63 36.99 15.55
C ARG A 13 9.53 36.46 14.63
N SER A 14 9.13 37.22 13.63
CA SER A 14 8.16 36.80 12.62
C SER A 14 8.70 35.64 11.77
N ALA A 15 9.97 35.70 11.34
CA ALA A 15 10.62 34.60 10.61
C ALA A 15 10.71 33.32 11.45
N ARG A 16 11.08 33.42 12.73
CA ARG A 16 11.11 32.26 13.65
C ARG A 16 9.72 31.69 13.90
N ARG A 17 8.68 32.54 13.99
CA ARG A 17 7.30 32.09 14.11
C ARG A 17 6.85 31.35 12.84
N ALA A 18 7.12 31.92 11.66
CA ALA A 18 6.80 31.31 10.37
C ALA A 18 7.49 29.95 10.19
N ALA A 19 8.78 29.84 10.55
CA ALA A 19 9.51 28.58 10.49
C ALA A 19 8.94 27.50 11.43
N ARG A 20 8.45 27.89 12.60
CA ARG A 20 7.83 26.96 13.57
C ARG A 20 6.43 26.50 13.18
N THR A 21 5.68 27.33 12.44
CA THR A 21 4.32 27.01 11.98
C THR A 21 4.30 26.46 10.56
N ALA A 22 5.45 26.36 9.89
CA ALA A 22 5.54 25.79 8.56
C ALA A 22 5.11 24.32 8.59
N PRO A 23 4.26 23.88 7.65
CA PRO A 23 3.90 22.47 7.56
C PRO A 23 5.14 21.62 7.31
N ARG A 24 5.21 20.46 7.98
CA ARG A 24 6.23 19.45 7.70
C ARG A 24 5.61 18.34 6.86
N PHE A 25 6.19 18.10 5.69
CA PHE A 25 5.78 17.06 4.75
C PHE A 25 6.80 15.92 4.67
N ASP A 26 7.81 15.93 5.55
CA ASP A 26 8.79 14.87 5.62
C ASP A 26 8.08 13.58 6.04
N MET A 27 8.24 12.53 5.24
CA MET A 27 7.74 11.20 5.58
C MET A 27 8.40 10.71 6.86
N LEU A 28 7.60 10.15 7.77
CA LEU A 28 8.13 9.45 8.94
C LEU A 28 8.85 8.16 8.48
N PRO A 29 9.82 7.66 9.27
CA PRO A 29 10.39 6.34 9.01
C PRO A 29 9.31 5.25 8.99
N GLY A 30 9.54 4.18 8.23
CA GLY A 30 8.69 2.99 8.27
C GLY A 30 8.50 2.48 9.70
N LEU A 31 7.31 1.96 10.01
CA LEU A 31 7.00 1.55 11.37
C LEU A 31 7.68 0.23 11.70
N GLU A 32 8.32 0.18 12.87
CA GLU A 32 8.65 -1.08 13.55
C GLU A 32 7.77 -1.17 14.80
N ASN A 33 6.75 -2.03 14.78
CA ASN A 33 5.78 -2.10 15.87
C ASN A 33 6.43 -2.76 17.09
N THR A 34 6.87 -2.03 18.12
CA THR A 34 7.51 -2.54 19.36
C THR A 34 6.57 -3.12 20.42
N LEU A 35 5.26 -3.05 20.22
CA LEU A 35 4.29 -3.57 21.18
C LEU A 35 4.21 -5.11 21.12
N PRO A 36 3.76 -5.78 22.20
CA PRO A 36 3.43 -7.20 22.18
C PRO A 36 2.36 -7.50 21.14
N ARG A 37 2.44 -8.66 20.47
CA ARG A 37 1.39 -9.14 19.58
C ARG A 37 0.19 -9.59 20.42
N CYS A 38 -1.02 -9.23 19.99
CA CYS A 38 -2.24 -9.76 20.58
C CYS A 38 -2.52 -11.14 19.96
N GLU A 39 -2.30 -12.20 20.73
CA GLU A 39 -2.58 -13.58 20.31
C GLU A 39 -4.02 -13.97 20.71
N ILE A 40 -4.91 -14.04 19.72
CA ILE A 40 -6.34 -14.38 19.93
C ILE A 40 -6.55 -15.91 19.95
N MET A 41 -5.61 -16.67 19.40
CA MET A 41 -5.68 -18.13 19.28
C MET A 41 -4.43 -18.79 19.86
N ASN A 42 -4.61 -19.95 20.51
CA ASN A 42 -3.50 -20.79 20.93
C ASN A 42 -2.98 -21.68 19.77
N GLY A 43 -1.85 -22.35 19.98
CA GLY A 43 -1.20 -23.19 18.96
C GLY A 43 -2.11 -24.28 18.38
N SER A 44 -2.87 -24.99 19.22
CA SER A 44 -3.78 -26.04 18.76
C SER A 44 -4.92 -25.51 17.89
N GLN A 45 -5.40 -24.29 18.16
CA GLN A 45 -6.43 -23.64 17.35
C GLN A 45 -5.86 -23.21 15.99
N LEU A 46 -4.62 -22.69 15.97
CA LEU A 46 -3.93 -22.34 14.74
C LEU A 46 -3.70 -23.56 13.84
N GLU A 47 -3.20 -24.67 14.40
CA GLU A 47 -2.99 -25.93 13.68
C GLU A 47 -4.29 -26.49 13.09
N ARG A 48 -5.42 -26.31 13.79
CA ARG A 48 -6.73 -26.71 13.26
C ARG A 48 -7.13 -25.90 12.03
N ILE A 49 -6.92 -24.59 12.03
CA ILE A 49 -7.22 -23.72 10.87
C ILE A 49 -6.28 -24.06 9.72
N ASP A 50 -4.99 -24.22 10.00
CA ASP A 50 -3.98 -24.58 9.01
C ASP A 50 -4.31 -25.92 8.33
N ARG A 51 -4.63 -26.96 9.10
CA ARG A 51 -5.05 -28.27 8.57
C ARG A 51 -6.33 -28.17 7.73
N ALA A 52 -7.35 -27.47 8.22
CA ALA A 52 -8.59 -27.29 7.47
C ALA A 52 -8.36 -26.51 6.15
N SER A 53 -7.45 -25.53 6.16
CA SER A 53 -7.07 -24.80 4.95
C SER A 53 -6.41 -25.72 3.94
N MET A 54 -5.49 -26.59 4.37
CA MET A 54 -4.87 -27.59 3.49
C MET A 54 -5.90 -28.60 2.95
N GLU A 55 -6.83 -29.09 3.77
CA GLU A 55 -7.89 -30.00 3.32
C GLU A 55 -8.77 -29.38 2.22
N ILE A 56 -9.09 -28.08 2.32
CA ILE A 56 -9.81 -27.35 1.28
C ILE A 56 -8.99 -27.30 -0.01
N LEU A 57 -7.72 -26.89 0.07
CA LEU A 57 -6.85 -26.78 -1.10
C LEU A 57 -6.64 -28.12 -1.81
N GLU A 58 -6.51 -29.22 -1.06
CA GLU A 58 -6.27 -30.56 -1.57
C GLU A 58 -7.52 -31.22 -2.16
N ASN A 59 -8.65 -31.11 -1.48
CA ASN A 59 -9.85 -31.92 -1.79
C ASN A 59 -10.96 -31.13 -2.47
N ILE A 60 -11.04 -29.82 -2.24
CA ILE A 60 -12.03 -28.93 -2.87
C ILE A 60 -11.39 -28.18 -4.04
N GLY A 61 -10.17 -27.69 -3.86
CA GLY A 61 -9.41 -26.94 -4.86
C GLY A 61 -9.88 -25.50 -5.06
N VAL A 62 -9.20 -24.80 -5.97
CA VAL A 62 -9.44 -23.40 -6.34
C VAL A 62 -9.66 -23.32 -7.85
N VAL A 63 -10.61 -22.50 -8.29
CA VAL A 63 -10.88 -22.30 -9.72
C VAL A 63 -10.01 -21.17 -10.26
N PHE A 64 -9.23 -21.46 -11.30
CA PHE A 64 -8.42 -20.51 -12.06
C PHE A 64 -8.98 -20.42 -13.48
N ARG A 65 -9.48 -19.23 -13.87
CA ARG A 65 -10.09 -18.95 -15.19
C ARG A 65 -9.10 -18.28 -16.13
N ASP A 66 -7.89 -18.81 -16.18
CA ASP A 66 -6.81 -18.32 -17.03
C ASP A 66 -5.93 -19.50 -17.44
N GLU A 67 -5.73 -19.68 -18.75
CA GLU A 67 -5.03 -20.83 -19.30
C GLU A 67 -3.54 -20.85 -18.92
N ILE A 68 -2.92 -19.67 -18.76
CA ILE A 68 -1.52 -19.54 -18.35
C ILE A 68 -1.37 -19.98 -16.89
N ALA A 69 -2.23 -19.50 -16.00
CA ALA A 69 -2.23 -19.92 -14.59
C ALA A 69 -2.44 -21.44 -14.44
N LEU A 70 -3.35 -22.02 -15.23
CA LEU A 70 -3.58 -23.48 -15.23
C LEU A 70 -2.33 -24.24 -15.73
N ALA A 71 -1.66 -23.75 -16.75
CA ALA A 71 -0.42 -24.34 -17.26
C ALA A 71 0.74 -24.23 -16.25
N ASP A 72 0.85 -23.10 -15.55
CA ASP A 72 1.84 -22.87 -14.51
C ASP A 72 1.64 -23.79 -13.31
N TRP A 73 0.39 -23.98 -12.87
CA TRP A 73 0.07 -24.93 -11.81
C TRP A 73 0.37 -26.37 -12.19
N LYS A 74 0.04 -26.78 -13.43
CA LYS A 74 0.43 -28.12 -13.93
C LYS A 74 1.95 -28.29 -13.92
N ARG A 75 2.70 -27.28 -14.37
CA ARG A 75 4.17 -27.30 -14.39
C ARG A 75 4.75 -27.37 -12.98
N ALA A 76 4.13 -26.72 -12.01
CA ALA A 76 4.48 -26.82 -10.60
C ALA A 76 4.09 -28.16 -9.94
N GLY A 77 3.43 -29.07 -10.67
CA GLY A 77 3.05 -30.40 -10.16
C GLY A 77 1.67 -30.46 -9.51
N ALA A 78 0.87 -29.40 -9.58
CA ALA A 78 -0.50 -29.42 -9.07
C ALA A 78 -1.41 -30.27 -9.96
N LYS A 79 -2.41 -30.90 -9.33
CA LYS A 79 -3.45 -31.64 -10.06
C LYS A 79 -4.48 -30.64 -10.60
N VAL A 80 -4.69 -30.63 -11.92
CA VAL A 80 -5.62 -29.71 -12.57
C VAL A 80 -6.70 -30.50 -13.33
N ILE A 81 -7.98 -30.25 -13.00
CA ILE A 81 -9.15 -30.84 -13.67
C ILE A 81 -10.03 -29.69 -14.19
N GLY A 82 -10.08 -29.53 -15.52
CA GLY A 82 -10.72 -28.37 -16.13
C GLY A 82 -10.07 -27.07 -15.63
N GLU A 83 -10.86 -26.15 -15.10
CA GLU A 83 -10.40 -24.90 -14.49
C GLU A 83 -10.08 -25.01 -13.00
N ARG A 84 -10.21 -26.20 -12.40
CA ARG A 84 -10.01 -26.41 -10.97
C ARG A 84 -8.64 -26.99 -10.67
N VAL A 85 -7.90 -26.31 -9.79
CA VAL A 85 -6.57 -26.68 -9.32
C VAL A 85 -6.67 -27.21 -7.90
N TYR A 86 -6.13 -28.41 -7.66
CA TYR A 86 -5.99 -29.03 -6.36
C TYR A 86 -4.52 -28.97 -5.95
N LEU A 87 -4.26 -28.37 -4.78
CA LEU A 87 -2.91 -28.08 -4.31
C LEU A 87 -2.58 -29.02 -3.15
N ASP A 88 -1.66 -29.95 -3.37
CA ASP A 88 -1.09 -30.81 -2.32
C ASP A 88 -0.41 -29.95 -1.23
N ARG A 89 -0.59 -30.29 0.05
CA ARG A 89 0.03 -29.51 1.14
C ARG A 89 1.54 -29.48 1.05
N GLY A 90 2.19 -30.55 0.61
CA GLY A 90 3.64 -30.60 0.42
C GLY A 90 4.09 -29.58 -0.61
N LEU A 91 3.41 -29.53 -1.76
CA LEU A 91 3.63 -28.51 -2.78
C LEU A 91 3.42 -27.09 -2.23
N VAL A 92 2.34 -26.84 -1.48
CA VAL A 92 2.08 -25.53 -0.87
C VAL A 92 3.21 -25.13 0.08
N ARG A 93 3.66 -26.03 0.96
CA ARG A 93 4.75 -25.75 1.91
C ARG A 93 6.08 -25.48 1.20
N GLU A 94 6.39 -26.28 0.18
CA GLU A 94 7.60 -26.10 -0.63
C GLU A 94 7.60 -24.71 -1.28
N LEU A 95 6.53 -24.34 -1.98
CA LEU A 95 6.42 -23.03 -2.63
C LEU A 95 6.50 -21.88 -1.63
N VAL A 96 5.80 -21.97 -0.49
CA VAL A 96 5.86 -20.95 0.57
C VAL A 96 7.27 -20.82 1.14
N SER A 97 8.03 -21.92 1.24
CA SER A 97 9.41 -21.87 1.77
C SER A 97 10.38 -21.09 0.88
N THR A 98 10.04 -20.87 -0.39
CA THR A 98 10.85 -20.06 -1.32
C THR A 98 10.65 -18.55 -1.14
N ILE A 99 9.66 -18.13 -0.35
CA ILE A 99 9.29 -16.73 -0.18
C ILE A 99 10.15 -16.11 0.93
N PRO A 100 10.82 -14.98 0.69
CA PRO A 100 11.59 -14.29 1.74
C PRO A 100 10.65 -13.78 2.84
N SER A 101 11.09 -13.87 4.10
CA SER A 101 10.31 -13.37 5.25
C SER A 101 10.21 -11.85 5.30
N ASP A 102 11.18 -11.16 4.69
CA ASP A 102 11.33 -9.71 4.69
C ASP A 102 11.95 -9.23 3.37
N PHE A 103 11.56 -8.04 2.92
CA PHE A 103 12.15 -7.38 1.77
C PHE A 103 12.12 -5.85 1.91
N THR A 104 12.86 -5.16 1.05
CA THR A 104 12.82 -3.69 0.95
C THR A 104 11.89 -3.29 -0.19
N TYR A 105 10.88 -2.49 0.11
CA TYR A 105 10.06 -1.84 -0.89
C TYR A 105 10.70 -0.52 -1.30
N HIS A 106 11.10 -0.46 -2.57
CA HIS A 106 11.88 0.65 -3.12
C HIS A 106 10.99 1.75 -3.70
N ALA A 107 11.27 2.99 -3.31
CA ALA A 107 10.65 4.19 -3.86
C ALA A 107 11.58 4.85 -4.90
N ARG A 108 11.00 5.75 -5.71
CA ARG A 108 11.76 6.59 -6.66
C ARG A 108 12.81 7.45 -5.96
N ASP A 109 12.49 7.91 -4.76
CA ASP A 109 13.41 8.54 -3.83
C ASP A 109 13.89 7.48 -2.82
N PRO A 110 15.17 7.07 -2.84
CA PRO A 110 15.69 6.05 -1.93
C PRO A 110 15.56 6.39 -0.44
N LEU A 111 15.44 7.68 -0.08
CA LEU A 111 15.18 8.10 1.30
C LEU A 111 13.79 7.68 1.79
N LYS A 112 12.91 7.29 0.88
CA LYS A 112 11.55 6.80 1.14
C LYS A 112 11.41 5.29 1.00
N ASN A 113 12.52 4.56 0.89
CA ASN A 113 12.48 3.09 0.94
C ASN A 113 11.98 2.62 2.32
N VAL A 114 11.19 1.56 2.33
CA VAL A 114 10.61 0.98 3.55
C VAL A 114 10.84 -0.53 3.59
N ARG A 115 11.04 -1.08 4.78
CA ARG A 115 11.11 -2.54 4.98
C ARG A 115 9.71 -3.11 5.19
N LEU A 116 9.45 -4.27 4.61
CA LEU A 116 8.22 -5.05 4.81
C LEU A 116 8.58 -6.45 5.27
N GLY A 117 7.81 -6.98 6.22
CA GLY A 117 8.06 -8.26 6.86
C GLY A 117 8.26 -8.16 8.38
N GLY A 118 8.06 -9.29 9.06
CA GLY A 118 8.30 -9.42 10.50
C GLY A 118 7.44 -8.48 11.36
N ARG A 119 8.07 -7.44 11.92
CA ARG A 119 7.43 -6.42 12.79
C ARG A 119 7.29 -5.07 12.08
N HIS A 120 7.72 -4.99 10.83
CA HIS A 120 7.62 -3.78 10.04
C HIS A 120 6.22 -3.63 9.46
N ALA A 121 5.71 -2.40 9.47
CA ALA A 121 4.43 -2.06 8.89
C ALA A 121 4.54 -0.71 8.17
N ILE A 122 3.64 -0.50 7.22
CA ILE A 122 3.45 0.77 6.54
C ILE A 122 1.97 1.12 6.52
N PHE A 123 1.69 2.42 6.48
CA PHE A 123 0.36 2.90 6.14
C PHE A 123 0.32 3.34 4.69
N VAL A 124 -0.74 2.90 4.01
CA VAL A 124 -1.04 3.22 2.62
C VAL A 124 -2.49 3.71 2.53
N PRO A 125 -2.81 4.60 1.58
CA PRO A 125 -4.19 4.96 1.29
C PRO A 125 -5.07 3.75 0.94
N MET A 126 -6.38 3.89 1.15
CA MET A 126 -7.37 2.97 0.58
C MET A 126 -7.27 2.98 -0.96
N THR A 127 -7.57 1.84 -1.59
CA THR A 127 -7.52 1.68 -3.05
C THR A 127 -8.85 1.20 -3.63
N GLY A 128 -9.18 1.69 -4.83
CA GLY A 128 -10.29 1.21 -5.65
C GLY A 128 -11.64 1.89 -5.41
N ALA A 129 -11.68 3.08 -4.81
CA ALA A 129 -12.94 3.76 -4.55
C ALA A 129 -13.62 4.21 -5.86
N PRO A 130 -14.85 3.75 -6.17
CA PRO A 130 -15.55 4.17 -7.38
C PRO A 130 -16.21 5.55 -7.24
N TYR A 131 -16.31 6.07 -6.02
CA TYR A 131 -16.87 7.38 -5.69
C TYR A 131 -16.01 8.06 -4.64
N LEU A 132 -16.02 9.38 -4.64
CA LEU A 132 -15.49 10.19 -3.55
C LEU A 132 -16.58 11.09 -2.96
N ARG A 133 -16.29 11.67 -1.81
CA ARG A 133 -17.06 12.74 -1.18
C ARG A 133 -16.11 13.92 -1.04
N ASP A 134 -16.47 15.06 -1.61
CA ASP A 134 -15.61 16.25 -1.60
C ASP A 134 -15.81 17.09 -0.32
N LEU A 135 -15.15 18.25 -0.26
CA LEU A 135 -15.15 19.12 0.91
C LEU A 135 -16.51 19.79 1.17
N ASP A 136 -17.39 19.83 0.16
CA ASP A 136 -18.76 20.34 0.26
C ASP A 136 -19.76 19.22 0.56
N ASP A 137 -19.26 18.05 0.99
CA ASP A 137 -20.03 16.86 1.32
C ASP A 137 -20.80 16.25 0.11
N VAL A 138 -20.32 16.50 -1.12
CA VAL A 138 -20.96 15.99 -2.32
C VAL A 138 -20.34 14.65 -2.73
N ARG A 139 -21.17 13.60 -2.80
CA ARG A 139 -20.76 12.30 -3.36
C ARG A 139 -20.83 12.33 -4.88
N ARG A 140 -19.70 12.07 -5.55
CA ARG A 140 -19.61 12.10 -7.02
C ARG A 140 -18.58 11.12 -7.56
N ASN A 141 -18.62 10.92 -8.88
CA ASN A 141 -17.57 10.19 -9.59
C ASN A 141 -16.26 10.99 -9.54
N PRO A 142 -15.12 10.33 -9.27
CA PRO A 142 -13.81 10.98 -9.30
C PRO A 142 -13.36 11.29 -10.73
N LEU A 143 -12.56 12.32 -10.86
CA LEU A 143 -11.79 12.69 -12.04
C LEU A 143 -10.30 12.41 -11.79
N LEU A 144 -9.48 12.44 -12.85
CA LEU A 144 -8.02 12.30 -12.70
C LEU A 144 -7.43 13.38 -11.78
N ALA A 145 -8.00 14.59 -11.80
CA ALA A 145 -7.61 15.67 -10.90
C ALA A 145 -7.82 15.29 -9.42
N ASP A 146 -8.90 14.59 -9.09
CA ASP A 146 -9.17 14.13 -7.73
C ASP A 146 -8.15 13.08 -7.29
N LEU A 147 -7.84 12.12 -8.17
CA LEU A 147 -6.79 11.12 -7.92
C LEU A 147 -5.43 11.80 -7.65
N ALA A 148 -5.06 12.76 -8.49
CA ALA A 148 -3.83 13.52 -8.30
C ALA A 148 -3.82 14.32 -6.98
N MET A 149 -4.97 14.82 -6.54
CA MET A 149 -5.09 15.47 -5.23
C MET A 149 -4.91 14.47 -4.09
N PHE A 150 -5.49 13.26 -4.15
CA PHE A 150 -5.25 12.22 -3.15
C PHE A 150 -3.80 11.76 -3.11
N HIS A 151 -3.12 11.63 -4.25
CA HIS A 151 -1.69 11.32 -4.29
C HIS A 151 -0.85 12.43 -3.64
N LYS A 152 -1.17 13.71 -3.89
CA LYS A 152 -0.51 14.85 -3.21
C LYS A 152 -0.76 14.81 -1.70
N LEU A 153 -2.00 14.58 -1.25
CA LEU A 153 -2.32 14.45 0.16
C LEU A 153 -1.57 13.29 0.81
N SER A 154 -1.46 12.16 0.13
CA SER A 154 -0.71 10.99 0.60
C SER A 154 0.77 11.29 0.71
N HIS A 155 1.34 12.03 -0.25
CA HIS A 155 2.73 12.49 -0.20
C HIS A 155 2.98 13.48 0.94
N MET A 156 2.02 14.36 1.22
CA MET A 156 2.14 15.40 2.24
C MET A 156 1.93 14.86 3.66
N LEU A 157 1.21 13.75 3.83
CA LEU A 157 0.89 13.20 5.15
C LEU A 157 2.06 12.38 5.69
N PRO A 158 2.78 12.83 6.75
CA PRO A 158 4.01 12.18 7.20
C PRO A 158 3.86 10.71 7.57
N ALA A 159 2.68 10.29 8.01
CA ALA A 159 2.41 8.93 8.45
C ALA A 159 2.06 7.96 7.30
N LEU A 160 1.89 8.43 6.05
CA LEU A 160 1.68 7.55 4.90
C LEU A 160 3.00 7.30 4.18
N HIS A 161 3.30 6.03 3.92
CA HIS A 161 4.59 5.59 3.38
C HIS A 161 4.50 5.17 1.91
N SER A 162 3.30 5.27 1.32
CA SER A 162 3.04 5.04 -0.10
C SER A 162 1.97 6.01 -0.54
N SER A 163 2.06 6.48 -1.79
CA SER A 163 0.96 7.19 -2.46
C SER A 163 -0.21 6.27 -2.79
N ALA A 164 -0.04 4.94 -2.67
CA ALA A 164 -0.86 3.94 -3.33
C ALA A 164 -0.93 4.14 -4.85
N HIS A 165 -1.48 3.17 -5.56
CA HIS A 165 -1.58 3.24 -7.02
C HIS A 165 -2.91 3.86 -7.47
N HIS A 166 -4.01 3.28 -7.02
CA HIS A 166 -5.35 3.56 -7.50
C HIS A 166 -6.27 3.88 -6.32
N ILE A 167 -6.20 5.10 -5.77
CA ILE A 167 -7.02 5.50 -4.61
C ILE A 167 -8.49 5.61 -4.99
N VAL A 168 -8.75 6.39 -6.04
CA VAL A 168 -10.08 6.64 -6.61
C VAL A 168 -10.06 6.37 -8.10
N GLU A 169 -11.20 5.93 -8.64
CA GLU A 169 -11.37 5.62 -10.06
C GLU A 169 -11.59 6.90 -10.89
N PRO A 170 -10.70 7.27 -11.83
CA PRO A 170 -10.89 8.47 -12.67
C PRO A 170 -11.83 8.20 -13.85
N TYR A 171 -13.07 8.67 -13.76
CA TYR A 171 -14.13 8.41 -14.75
C TYR A 171 -14.00 9.26 -16.02
N ASP A 172 -13.18 10.30 -16.01
CA ASP A 172 -12.91 11.19 -17.16
C ASP A 172 -11.96 10.61 -18.20
N HIS A 173 -11.51 9.36 -18.03
CA HIS A 173 -10.62 8.66 -18.95
C HIS A 173 -11.19 7.32 -19.42
N PRO A 174 -10.95 6.92 -20.69
CA PRO A 174 -11.35 5.60 -21.19
C PRO A 174 -10.82 4.46 -20.31
N ILE A 175 -11.67 3.46 -20.05
CA ILE A 175 -11.35 2.29 -19.20
C ILE A 175 -10.07 1.59 -19.68
N SER A 176 -9.92 1.41 -20.99
CA SER A 176 -8.77 0.74 -21.59
C SER A 176 -7.43 1.47 -21.42
N GLN A 177 -7.44 2.75 -21.02
CA GLN A 177 -6.23 3.59 -20.99
C GLN A 177 -5.98 4.27 -19.63
N ARG A 178 -6.99 4.33 -18.75
CA ARG A 178 -6.87 5.06 -17.47
C ARG A 178 -5.73 4.58 -16.58
N HIS A 179 -5.37 3.30 -16.63
CA HIS A 179 -4.24 2.76 -15.90
C HIS A 179 -2.92 3.51 -16.21
N LEU A 180 -2.72 3.98 -17.45
CA LEU A 180 -1.55 4.79 -17.81
C LEU A 180 -1.50 6.12 -17.05
N ARG A 181 -2.67 6.74 -16.85
CA ARG A 181 -2.79 8.01 -16.10
C ARG A 181 -2.67 7.79 -14.61
N ILE A 182 -3.24 6.70 -14.09
CA ILE A 182 -3.13 6.28 -12.70
C ILE A 182 -1.65 6.08 -12.33
N THR A 183 -0.91 5.28 -13.12
CA THR A 183 0.53 5.04 -12.92
C THR A 183 1.34 6.33 -12.98
N TYR A 184 1.07 7.20 -13.97
CA TYR A 184 1.80 8.46 -14.11
C TYR A 184 1.58 9.40 -12.92
N SER A 185 0.38 9.38 -12.34
CA SER A 185 0.05 10.24 -11.20
C SER A 185 0.66 9.77 -9.88
N SER A 186 0.93 8.46 -9.73
CA SER A 186 1.36 7.83 -8.46
C SER A 186 2.83 8.00 -8.12
#